data_AF-A0A212D9H1-F1
#
_entry.id   AF-A0A212D9H1-F1
#
_cell.length_a   1.000
_cell.length_b   1.000
_cell.length_c   1.000
_cell.angle_alpha   90.00
_cell.angle_beta   90.00
_cell.angle_gamma   90.00
#
_symmetry.space_group_name_H-M   'P 1'
#
loop_
_entity.id
_entity.type
_entity.pdbx_description
1 polymer ?
#
loop_
_entity_poly.entity_id
_entity_poly.type
_entity_poly.pdbx_seq_one_letter_code
_entity_poly.pdbx_strand_id
1 'polypeptide(L)'
;MRNNTVAIWSRKFPANQLCKQMIPHVLHPGAATVPKTKIGGGEPDKMYKTVLAVIFNHFGGGKANSFGMIYNFLDDAKKNKSIHRLEECGLYKTKKNTSRKQ
;
A
#
# COMPACT_ATOMS: atom_id res chain seq x y z
N MET A 1 10.01 24.58 13.90
CA MET A 1 10.31 23.38 13.09
C MET A 1 8.98 22.78 12.66
N ARG A 2 8.70 22.61 11.36
CA ARG A 2 7.45 21.95 10.95
C ARG A 2 7.61 20.46 11.20
N ASN A 3 6.82 19.90 12.10
CA ASN A 3 6.83 18.44 12.32
C ASN A 3 6.36 17.77 11.02
N ASN A 4 7.20 16.92 10.45
CA ASN A 4 6.90 16.10 9.27
C ASN A 4 5.98 14.93 9.64
N THR A 5 4.89 15.22 10.35
CA THR A 5 3.92 14.23 10.78
C THR A 5 3.05 13.88 9.59
N VAL A 6 3.01 12.59 9.24
CA VAL A 6 2.15 12.06 8.18
C VAL A 6 0.86 11.58 8.82
N ALA A 7 -0.27 12.15 8.42
CA ALA A 7 -1.58 11.71 8.88
C ALA A 7 -2.24 10.83 7.82
N ILE A 8 -2.89 9.74 8.24
CA ILE A 8 -3.53 8.79 7.34
C ILE A 8 -4.98 8.58 7.77
N TRP A 9 -5.93 8.70 6.84
CA TRP A 9 -7.34 8.38 7.08
C TRP A 9 -7.88 7.41 6.02
N SER A 10 -8.64 6.40 6.45
CA SER A 10 -9.26 5.42 5.55
C SER A 10 -10.66 5.88 5.13
N ARG A 11 -10.97 5.80 3.84
CA ARG A 11 -12.33 5.93 3.30
C ARG A 11 -12.76 4.65 2.60
N LYS A 12 -14.09 4.46 2.49
CA LYS A 12 -14.73 3.34 1.78
C LYS A 12 -14.13 2.00 2.18
N PHE A 13 -14.36 1.60 3.44
CA PHE A 13 -13.88 0.33 3.99
C PHE A 13 -15.04 -0.69 4.09
N PRO A 14 -15.39 -1.38 2.98
CA PRO A 14 -16.40 -2.43 3.01
C PRO A 14 -15.92 -3.66 3.78
N ALA A 15 -16.86 -4.31 4.46
CA ALA A 15 -16.65 -5.60 5.10
C ALA A 15 -16.77 -6.75 4.08
N ASN A 16 -15.73 -6.95 3.27
CA ASN A 16 -15.61 -8.14 2.43
C ASN A 16 -14.75 -9.20 3.13
N GLN A 17 -15.26 -10.44 3.22
CA GLN A 17 -14.59 -11.56 3.89
C GLN A 17 -13.33 -12.04 3.15
N LEU A 18 -13.30 -11.95 1.82
CA LEU A 18 -12.17 -12.44 1.02
C LEU A 18 -10.98 -11.47 1.05
N CYS A 19 -11.24 -10.17 0.92
CA CYS A 19 -10.24 -9.12 1.07
C CYS A 19 -10.92 -7.81 1.42
N LYS A 20 -10.40 -7.11 2.43
CA LYS A 20 -10.92 -5.78 2.79
C LYS A 20 -10.19 -4.74 1.96
N GLN A 21 -10.93 -4.02 1.13
CA GLN A 21 -10.40 -2.95 0.30
C GLN A 21 -10.62 -1.61 1.02
N MET A 22 -9.72 -0.66 0.83
CA MET A 22 -9.90 0.71 1.32
C MET A 22 -9.24 1.72 0.40
N ILE A 23 -9.65 2.96 0.57
CA ILE A 23 -8.98 4.13 -0.01
C ILE A 23 -8.34 4.92 1.14
N PRO A 24 -7.05 4.69 1.45
CA PRO A 24 -6.33 5.53 2.39
C PRO A 24 -5.99 6.87 1.74
N HIS A 25 -6.18 7.93 2.48
CA HIS A 25 -5.69 9.26 2.17
C HIS A 25 -4.54 9.58 3.09
N VAL A 26 -3.51 10.19 2.52
CA VAL A 26 -2.27 10.50 3.21
C VAL A 26 -2.08 12.01 3.11
N LEU A 27 -1.99 12.66 4.26
CA LEU A 27 -1.64 14.06 4.38
C LEU A 27 -0.19 14.14 4.88
N HIS A 28 0.66 14.84 4.13
CA HIS A 28 2.08 14.94 4.41
C HIS A 28 2.58 16.38 4.16
N PRO A 29 2.34 17.30 5.10
CA PRO A 29 2.70 18.71 4.92
C PRO A 29 4.22 18.86 4.75
N GLY A 30 4.64 19.59 3.71
CA GLY A 30 6.05 19.92 3.47
C GLY A 30 6.91 18.81 2.85
N ALA A 31 6.40 17.58 2.72
CA ALA A 31 7.08 16.51 1.98
C ALA A 31 6.55 16.44 0.54
N ALA A 32 7.46 16.32 -0.42
CA ALA A 32 7.11 16.18 -1.83
C ALA A 32 6.36 14.86 -2.11
N THR A 33 6.87 13.75 -1.57
CA THR A 33 6.31 12.40 -1.74
C THR A 33 6.50 11.59 -0.46
N VAL A 34 5.55 10.69 -0.17
CA VAL A 34 5.67 9.71 0.92
C VAL A 34 6.10 8.37 0.34
N PRO A 35 7.21 7.76 0.83
CA PRO A 35 7.62 6.44 0.37
C PRO A 35 6.63 5.36 0.86
N LYS A 36 6.39 4.34 0.02
CA LYS A 36 5.50 3.20 0.33
C LYS A 36 5.87 2.51 1.65
N THR A 37 7.16 2.42 1.97
CA THR A 37 7.67 1.82 3.22
C THR A 37 7.22 2.56 4.48
N LYS A 38 7.09 3.89 4.44
CA LYS A 38 6.58 4.66 5.59
C LYS A 38 5.09 4.45 5.83
N ILE A 39 4.32 4.21 4.77
CA ILE A 39 2.88 3.94 4.88
C ILE A 39 2.66 2.49 5.34
N GLY A 40 3.42 1.55 4.77
CA GLY A 40 3.42 0.14 5.17
C GLY A 40 4.11 -0.15 6.51
N GLY A 41 4.68 0.84 7.20
CA GLY A 41 5.21 0.69 8.57
C GLY A 41 4.64 1.71 9.56
N GLY A 42 3.65 2.51 9.12
CA GLY A 42 3.00 3.54 9.92
C GLY A 42 1.90 2.98 10.83
N GLU A 43 1.19 3.88 11.52
CA GLU A 43 0.03 3.54 12.34
C GLU A 43 -1.02 2.62 11.69
N PRO A 44 -1.42 2.78 10.41
CA PRO A 44 -2.43 1.89 9.83
C PRO A 44 -1.94 0.45 9.64
N ASP A 45 -0.63 0.23 9.45
CA ASP A 45 -0.08 -1.12 9.29
C ASP A 45 0.01 -1.86 10.63
N LYS A 46 0.22 -1.11 11.73
CA LYS A 46 0.13 -1.65 13.10
C LYS A 46 -1.30 -2.10 13.44
N MET A 47 -2.30 -1.38 12.95
CA MET A 47 -3.72 -1.72 13.17
C MET A 47 -4.20 -2.83 12.23
N TYR A 48 -3.68 -2.87 11.01
CA TYR A 48 -4.09 -3.81 9.98
C TYR A 48 -2.87 -4.27 9.21
N LYS A 49 -2.66 -5.59 9.08
CA LYS A 49 -1.64 -6.18 8.20
C LYS A 49 -1.94 -5.75 6.74
N THR A 50 -1.42 -4.60 6.33
CA THR A 50 -1.82 -3.91 5.12
C THR A 50 -0.88 -4.35 4.03
N VAL A 51 -1.39 -5.22 3.16
CA VAL A 51 -0.49 -6.00 2.31
C VAL A 51 0.00 -5.18 1.12
N LEU A 52 -0.68 -4.12 0.66
CA LEU A 52 -0.15 -3.20 -0.37
C LEU A 52 -0.91 -1.88 -0.43
N ALA A 53 -0.18 -0.79 -0.70
CA ALA A 53 -0.73 0.52 -1.06
C ALA A 53 -0.18 0.99 -2.42
N VAL A 54 -1.06 1.28 -3.38
CA VAL A 54 -0.72 2.07 -4.58
C VAL A 54 -0.98 3.54 -4.25
N ILE A 55 -0.02 4.43 -4.50
CA ILE A 55 -0.10 5.84 -4.10
C ILE A 55 -0.22 6.73 -5.34
N PHE A 56 -1.18 7.65 -5.30
CA PHE A 56 -1.44 8.70 -6.28
C PHE A 56 -1.27 10.06 -5.58
N ASN A 57 -0.21 10.79 -5.89
CA ASN A 57 0.00 12.13 -5.34
C ASN A 57 -0.92 13.15 -6.01
N HIS A 58 -1.47 14.07 -5.22
CA HIS A 58 -2.24 15.17 -5.76
C HIS A 58 -1.30 16.21 -6.39
N PHE A 59 -1.77 16.87 -7.45
CA PHE A 59 -1.04 17.99 -8.04
C PHE A 59 -0.85 19.11 -6.99
N GLY A 60 0.35 19.67 -6.94
CA GLY A 60 0.76 20.64 -5.90
C GLY A 60 1.27 20.02 -4.59
N GLY A 61 1.26 18.69 -4.45
CA GLY A 61 1.84 17.99 -3.31
C GLY A 61 1.07 18.14 -1.99
N GLY A 62 1.66 17.66 -0.88
CA GLY A 62 1.09 17.73 0.46
C GLY A 62 -0.06 16.76 0.76
N LYS A 63 -0.73 16.24 -0.28
CA LYS A 63 -1.79 15.23 -0.19
C LYS A 63 -1.55 14.12 -1.20
N ALA A 64 -1.82 12.89 -0.79
CA ALA A 64 -1.84 11.73 -1.66
C ALA A 64 -3.06 10.87 -1.35
N ASN A 65 -3.63 10.29 -2.39
CA ASN A 65 -4.62 9.23 -2.27
C ASN A 65 -3.92 7.90 -2.50
N SER A 66 -4.43 6.84 -1.92
CA SER A 66 -3.92 5.50 -2.17
C SER A 66 -5.04 4.48 -2.26
N PHE A 67 -4.68 3.27 -2.66
CA PHE A 67 -5.57 2.12 -2.63
C PHE A 67 -4.91 1.00 -1.84
N GLY A 68 -5.58 0.57 -0.77
CA GLY A 68 -5.09 -0.42 0.18
C GLY A 68 -5.90 -1.71 0.13
N MET A 69 -5.21 -2.85 0.23
CA MET A 69 -5.86 -4.16 0.43
C MET A 69 -5.33 -4.84 1.69
N ILE A 70 -6.23 -5.19 2.59
CA ILE A 70 -5.96 -5.87 3.86
C ILE A 70 -6.49 -7.30 3.79
N TYR A 71 -5.68 -8.22 4.29
CA TYR A 71 -5.99 -9.65 4.37
C TYR A 71 -5.89 -10.09 5.82
N ASN A 72 -6.73 -11.05 6.21
CA ASN A 72 -6.67 -11.64 7.55
C ASN A 72 -5.46 -12.60 7.66
N PHE A 73 -5.22 -13.39 6.61
CA PHE A 73 -4.15 -14.36 6.52
C PHE A 73 -3.17 -14.05 5.37
N LEU A 74 -1.92 -14.48 5.53
CA LEU A 74 -0.86 -14.23 4.55
C LEU A 74 -0.99 -15.15 3.32
N ASP A 75 -1.54 -16.34 3.49
CA ASP A 75 -1.76 -17.30 2.40
C ASP A 75 -2.84 -16.82 1.43
N ASP A 76 -3.90 -16.20 1.93
CA ASP A 76 -4.93 -15.56 1.09
C ASP A 76 -4.35 -14.44 0.24
N ALA A 77 -3.42 -13.68 0.81
CA ALA A 77 -2.72 -12.62 0.08
C ALA A 77 -1.84 -13.19 -1.03
N LYS A 78 -1.13 -14.31 -0.79
CA LYS A 78 -0.31 -14.97 -1.83
C LYS A 78 -1.17 -15.55 -2.95
N LYS A 79 -2.33 -16.13 -2.63
CA LYS A 79 -3.22 -16.75 -3.60
C LYS A 79 -3.94 -15.74 -4.48
N ASN A 80 -4.40 -14.63 -3.90
CA ASN A 80 -5.32 -13.71 -4.58
C ASN A 80 -4.63 -12.49 -5.21
N LYS A 81 -3.31 -12.35 -5.06
CA LYS A 81 -2.55 -11.21 -5.62
C LYS A 81 -1.74 -11.59 -6.84
N SER A 82 -1.44 -10.58 -7.64
CA SER A 82 -0.48 -10.70 -8.74
C SER A 82 0.95 -10.83 -8.19
N ILE A 83 1.75 -11.63 -8.90
CA ILE A 83 3.14 -11.93 -8.56
C ILE A 83 3.96 -10.65 -8.38
N HIS A 84 3.89 -9.70 -9.32
CA HIS A 84 4.58 -8.41 -9.26
C HIS A 84 4.31 -7.65 -7.95
N ARG A 85 3.07 -7.69 -7.44
CA ARG A 85 2.73 -7.01 -6.18
C ARG A 85 3.34 -7.71 -4.97
N LEU A 86 3.44 -9.03 -5.00
CA LEU A 86 4.10 -9.81 -3.95
C LEU A 86 5.60 -9.55 -3.91
N GLU A 87 6.23 -9.30 -5.07
CA GLU A 87 7.63 -8.89 -5.16
C GLU A 87 7.89 -7.51 -4.57
N GLU A 88 7.03 -6.51 -4.86
CA GLU A 88 7.14 -5.18 -4.26
C GLU A 88 7.06 -5.21 -2.72
N CYS A 89 6.44 -6.25 -2.15
CA CYS A 89 6.33 -6.47 -0.71
C CYS A 89 7.44 -7.36 -0.14
N GLY A 90 8.32 -7.91 -0.97
CA GLY A 90 9.33 -8.88 -0.57
C GLY A 90 8.76 -10.24 -0.13
N LEU A 91 7.49 -10.54 -0.41
CA LEU A 91 6.82 -11.80 -0.05
C LEU A 91 7.04 -12.92 -1.07
N TYR A 92 7.53 -12.58 -2.26
CA TYR A 92 7.83 -13.51 -3.34
C TYR A 92 9.09 -13.06 -4.09
N LYS A 93 9.88 -14.02 -4.56
CA LYS A 93 11.04 -13.78 -5.44
C LYS A 93 10.73 -14.44 -6.78
N THR A 94 10.53 -13.68 -7.85
CA THR A 94 10.27 -14.35 -9.14
C THR A 94 11.54 -14.85 -9.78
N LYS A 95 11.37 -15.96 -10.52
CA LYS A 95 12.41 -16.49 -11.38
C LYS A 95 12.50 -15.59 -12.61
N LYS A 96 13.73 -15.26 -13.03
CA LYS A 96 13.94 -14.54 -14.28
C LYS A 96 13.46 -15.44 -15.43
N ASN A 97 12.38 -15.03 -16.08
CA ASN A 97 11.93 -15.68 -17.30
C ASN A 97 12.77 -15.19 -18.48
N THR A 98 12.85 -16.02 -19.53
CA THR A 98 13.46 -15.64 -20.79
C THR A 98 12.73 -14.45 -21.41
N SER A 99 13.41 -13.75 -22.32
CA SER A 99 12.81 -12.61 -23.02
C SER A 99 11.50 -13.02 -23.68
N ARG A 100 10.51 -12.11 -23.76
CA ARG A 100 9.21 -12.39 -24.41
C ARG A 100 9.35 -12.91 -25.85
N LYS A 101 10.46 -12.59 -26.52
CA LYS A 101 10.76 -13.00 -27.90
C LYS A 101 11.56 -14.31 -28.01
N GLN A 102 12.16 -14.78 -26.92
CA GLN A 102 13.00 -15.99 -26.88
C GLN A 102 12.16 -17.24 -26.62
#